data_AF-A0A0M3J8Q4-F1
#
_entry.id   AF-A0A0M3J8Q4-F1
#
_cell.length_a   1.000
_cell.length_b   1.000
_cell.length_c   1.000
_cell.angle_alpha   90.00
_cell.angle_beta   90.00
_cell.angle_gamma   90.00
#
_symmetry.space_group_name_H-M   'P 1'
#
loop_
_entity.id
_entity.type
_entity.pdbx_description
1 polymer ?
#
loop_
_entity_poly.entity_id
_entity_poly.type
_entity_poly.pdbx_seq_one_letter_code
_entity_poly.pdbx_strand_id
1 'polypeptide(L)'
;MDFRFWNRRVSIVIKPQRLLRFDYKGLWASSPLSIGSSLRLIDPKRISDKEFVVDTDRGVVIMDGDTLVPCTTLMQGLYCRRKAILADRFRGGGSTNKAMFIGNIVHALFQYAVRLDERSGAKLSAEWLLNEWREKFRPNQLQQMIALNMSSSQLENELSVYLDSTVDWIGRYMPKPLGRSESLECGSRIEQIADIEENIWDHLIGIKGKVDASLKVKTRSSQTLIEP
;
A
#
# COMPACT_ATOMS: atom_id res chain seq x y z
N MET A 1 -5.15 9.74 39.89
CA MET A 1 -5.75 10.08 38.58
C MET A 1 -6.98 9.22 38.42
N ASP A 2 -8.14 9.87 38.33
CA ASP A 2 -9.49 9.31 38.45
C ASP A 2 -9.84 8.50 37.18
N PHE A 3 -9.76 7.16 37.24
CA PHE A 3 -10.14 6.25 36.16
C PHE A 3 -11.66 6.11 36.11
N ARG A 4 -12.34 7.10 35.51
CA ARG A 4 -13.76 6.95 35.17
C ARG A 4 -13.88 6.11 33.90
N PHE A 5 -14.32 4.85 34.07
CA PHE A 5 -14.72 3.96 32.98
C PHE A 5 -15.98 4.53 32.29
N TRP A 6 -15.81 5.22 31.16
CA TRP A 6 -16.93 5.67 30.34
C TRP A 6 -17.38 4.55 29.41
N ASN A 7 -18.37 3.76 29.83
CA ASN A 7 -19.20 2.98 28.90
C ASN A 7 -20.07 3.97 28.12
N ARG A 8 -19.83 4.13 26.82
CA ARG A 8 -20.70 4.94 25.95
C ARG A 8 -21.67 4.01 25.21
N ARG A 9 -22.95 4.39 25.25
CA ARG A 9 -24.06 3.63 24.65
C ARG A 9 -24.67 4.50 23.55
N VAL A 10 -24.72 4.00 22.31
CA VAL A 10 -25.36 4.71 21.21
C VAL A 10 -26.35 3.77 20.52
N SER A 11 -27.61 4.18 20.46
CA SER A 11 -28.66 3.50 19.71
C SER A 11 -28.67 4.04 18.29
N ILE A 12 -28.50 3.17 17.28
CA ILE A 12 -28.38 3.60 15.88
C ILE A 12 -29.44 2.89 15.05
N VAL A 13 -30.14 3.69 14.24
CA VAL A 13 -31.22 3.22 13.36
C VAL A 13 -30.60 2.81 12.03
N ILE A 14 -30.61 1.51 11.71
CA ILE A 14 -30.23 1.02 10.38
C ILE A 14 -31.50 0.91 9.53
N LYS A 15 -31.51 1.54 8.35
CA LYS A 15 -32.58 1.36 7.36
C LYS A 15 -32.39 0.04 6.59
N PRO A 16 -33.48 -0.71 6.32
CA PRO A 16 -34.86 -0.37 6.61
C PRO A 16 -35.28 -0.83 8.03
N GLN A 17 -35.47 0.16 8.91
CA GLN A 17 -36.21 0.13 10.18
C GLN A 17 -35.97 -1.07 11.12
N ARG A 18 -34.71 -1.41 11.42
CA ARG A 18 -34.40 -2.18 12.63
C ARG A 18 -33.60 -1.32 13.60
N LEU A 19 -34.21 -1.00 14.73
CA LEU A 19 -33.50 -0.47 15.89
C LEU A 19 -32.61 -1.59 16.44
N LEU A 20 -31.31 -1.42 16.24
CA LEU A 20 -30.29 -2.29 16.82
C LEU A 20 -29.60 -1.52 17.93
N ARG A 21 -29.28 -2.24 19.01
CA ARG A 21 -28.48 -1.74 20.11
C ARG A 21 -27.03 -2.11 19.85
N PHE A 22 -26.17 -1.10 19.90
CA PHE A 22 -24.75 -1.25 19.72
C PHE A 22 -24.02 -0.68 20.94
N ASP A 23 -23.32 -1.56 21.65
CA ASP A 23 -22.48 -1.19 22.79
C ASP A 23 -21.00 -1.30 22.34
N TYR A 24 -20.24 -0.21 22.47
CA TYR A 24 -18.83 -0.17 22.10
C TYR A 24 -17.95 0.18 23.31
N LYS A 25 -16.90 -0.61 23.52
CA LYS A 25 -16.09 -0.58 24.73
C LYS A 25 -14.59 -0.60 24.40
N GLY A 26 -13.77 -0.43 25.43
CA GLY A 26 -12.31 -0.51 25.29
C GLY A 26 -11.77 0.53 24.31
N LEU A 27 -10.98 0.08 23.34
CA LEU A 27 -10.38 0.94 22.30
C LEU A 27 -11.41 1.83 21.59
N TRP A 28 -12.60 1.28 21.34
CA TRP A 28 -13.67 1.94 20.60
C TRP A 28 -14.43 2.99 21.40
N ALA A 29 -14.34 2.99 22.73
CA ALA A 29 -15.05 3.96 23.58
C ALA A 29 -14.69 5.42 23.27
N SER A 30 -13.49 5.63 22.71
CA SER A 30 -12.97 6.93 22.28
C SER A 30 -13.40 7.36 20.86
N SER A 31 -14.13 6.50 20.13
CA SER A 31 -14.57 6.79 18.77
C SER A 31 -15.52 8.00 18.73
N PRO A 32 -15.32 8.96 17.81
CA PRO A 32 -16.12 10.17 17.69
C PRO A 32 -17.47 9.91 17.00
N LEU A 33 -18.24 8.96 17.53
CA LEU A 33 -19.56 8.61 17.01
C LEU A 33 -20.57 9.71 17.35
N SER A 34 -21.35 10.14 16.35
CA SER A 34 -22.46 11.06 16.53
C SER A 34 -23.75 10.45 15.98
N ILE A 35 -24.89 10.98 16.43
CA ILE A 35 -26.18 10.60 15.87
C ILE A 35 -26.20 10.99 14.39
N GLY A 36 -26.48 10.02 13.52
CA GLY A 36 -26.46 10.20 12.07
C GLY A 36 -25.17 9.71 11.39
N SER A 37 -24.13 9.34 12.13
CA SER A 37 -22.95 8.68 11.54
C SER A 37 -23.31 7.36 10.86
N SER A 38 -22.73 7.11 9.69
CA SER A 38 -22.80 5.80 9.03
C SER A 38 -21.75 4.88 9.62
N LEU A 39 -22.13 3.64 9.92
CA LEU A 39 -21.26 2.68 10.60
C LEU A 39 -21.41 1.29 10.01
N ARG A 40 -20.28 0.60 9.94
CA ARG A 40 -20.22 -0.83 9.62
C ARG A 40 -19.52 -1.56 10.74
N LEU A 41 -20.11 -2.68 11.15
CA LEU A 41 -19.55 -3.58 12.15
C LEU A 41 -19.04 -4.83 11.46
N ILE A 42 -17.79 -5.21 11.71
CA ILE A 42 -17.18 -6.45 11.22
C ILE A 42 -17.00 -7.37 12.42
N ASP A 43 -17.51 -8.59 12.30
CA ASP A 43 -17.54 -9.64 13.35
C ASP A 43 -17.83 -9.13 14.78
N PRO A 44 -18.92 -8.37 15.00
CA PRO A 44 -19.29 -7.98 16.35
C PRO A 44 -19.73 -9.18 17.19
N LYS A 45 -19.50 -9.12 18.51
CA LYS A 45 -20.10 -10.09 19.43
C LYS A 45 -21.60 -9.89 19.49
N ARG A 46 -22.35 -10.87 19.01
CA ARG A 46 -23.82 -10.89 19.11
C ARG A 46 -24.25 -11.34 20.50
N ILE A 47 -24.98 -10.49 21.22
CA ILE A 47 -25.59 -10.81 22.54
C ILE A 47 -27.02 -11.29 22.35
N SER A 48 -27.77 -10.65 21.44
CA SER A 48 -29.11 -11.07 21.05
C SER A 48 -29.36 -10.75 19.58
N ASP A 49 -30.56 -11.02 19.08
CA ASP A 49 -30.92 -10.69 17.70
C ASP A 49 -30.82 -9.20 17.36
N LYS A 50 -30.90 -8.33 18.37
CA LYS A 50 -30.88 -6.89 18.22
C LYS A 50 -29.74 -6.20 18.96
N GLU A 51 -28.86 -6.94 19.63
CA GLU A 51 -27.81 -6.37 20.48
C GLU A 51 -26.44 -6.89 20.11
N PHE A 52 -25.55 -5.96 19.79
CA PHE A 52 -24.18 -6.22 19.35
C PHE A 52 -23.21 -5.46 20.23
N VAL A 53 -22.10 -6.11 20.56
CA VAL A 53 -21.01 -5.54 21.33
C VAL A 53 -19.73 -5.62 20.52
N VAL A 54 -18.98 -4.51 20.51
CA VAL A 54 -17.61 -4.48 20.00
C VAL A 54 -16.69 -3.95 21.11
N ASP A 55 -15.57 -4.62 21.32
CA ASP A 55 -14.60 -4.27 22.35
C ASP A 55 -13.17 -4.39 21.80
N THR A 56 -12.17 -4.32 22.67
CA THR A 56 -10.75 -4.41 22.27
C THR A 56 -10.41 -5.77 21.67
N ASP A 57 -11.09 -6.84 22.10
CA ASP A 57 -10.74 -8.21 21.74
C ASP A 57 -11.57 -8.73 20.57
N ARG A 58 -12.78 -8.18 20.35
CA ARG A 58 -13.67 -8.64 19.30
C ARG A 58 -14.39 -7.52 18.55
N GLY A 59 -14.31 -7.63 17.23
CA GLY A 59 -15.03 -6.83 16.27
C GLY A 59 -14.33 -5.53 15.89
N VAL A 60 -14.72 -4.98 14.75
CA VAL A 60 -14.17 -3.73 14.21
C VAL A 60 -15.30 -2.77 13.90
N VAL A 61 -15.12 -1.50 14.29
CA VAL A 61 -16.05 -0.41 13.96
C VAL A 61 -15.45 0.43 12.84
N ILE A 62 -16.11 0.44 11.68
CA ILE A 62 -15.73 1.28 10.55
C ILE A 62 -16.74 2.43 10.47
N MET A 63 -16.25 3.66 10.64
CA MET A 63 -17.04 4.88 10.49
C MET A 63 -16.93 5.38 9.06
N ASP A 64 -18.04 5.85 8.50
CA ASP A 64 -18.11 6.45 7.15
C ASP A 64 -17.43 5.57 6.09
N GLY A 65 -17.70 4.26 6.12
CA GLY A 65 -17.03 3.24 5.29
C GLY A 65 -17.18 3.43 3.76
N ASP A 66 -18.03 4.35 3.32
CA ASP A 66 -18.15 4.75 1.93
C ASP A 66 -17.02 5.72 1.49
N THR A 67 -16.25 6.27 2.44
CA THR A 67 -15.09 7.13 2.18
C THR A 67 -13.82 6.29 2.15
N LEU A 68 -13.22 6.13 0.96
CA LEU A 68 -11.95 5.41 0.81
C LEU A 68 -10.74 6.29 1.14
N VAL A 69 -10.06 5.96 2.24
CA VAL A 69 -8.83 6.64 2.68
C VAL A 69 -7.59 5.90 2.16
N PRO A 70 -6.62 6.59 1.52
CA PRO A 70 -5.37 5.95 1.12
C PRO A 70 -4.60 5.34 2.31
N CYS A 71 -4.05 4.13 2.17
CA CYS A 71 -3.25 3.49 3.21
C CYS A 71 -2.07 4.38 3.66
N THR A 72 -1.42 5.08 2.73
CA THR A 72 -0.34 6.02 3.03
C THR A 72 -0.81 7.20 3.89
N THR A 73 -2.01 7.72 3.66
CA THR A 73 -2.64 8.77 4.49
C THR A 73 -2.98 8.24 5.87
N LEU A 74 -3.50 7.01 5.98
CA LEU A 74 -3.77 6.36 7.27
C LEU A 74 -2.48 6.22 8.10
N MET A 75 -1.40 5.73 7.49
CA MET A 75 -0.10 5.58 8.16
C MET A 75 0.46 6.92 8.63
N GLN A 76 0.33 7.99 7.83
CA GLN A 76 0.69 9.34 8.28
C GLN A 76 -0.16 9.81 9.46
N GLY A 77 -1.45 9.45 9.48
CA GLY A 77 -2.39 9.80 10.53
C GLY A 77 -2.06 9.18 11.88
N LEU A 78 -1.41 8.00 11.90
CA LEU A 78 -0.93 7.37 13.14
C LEU A 78 0.10 8.24 13.86
N TYR A 79 0.97 8.91 13.12
CA TYR A 79 1.96 9.83 13.67
C TYR A 79 1.39 11.23 13.93
N CYS A 80 0.66 11.78 12.96
CA CYS A 80 0.06 13.10 13.06
C CYS A 80 -1.19 13.24 12.18
N ARG A 81 -2.37 13.08 12.82
CA ARG A 81 -3.68 13.23 12.16
C ARG A 81 -3.83 14.56 11.42
N ARG A 82 -3.39 15.67 12.04
CA ARG A 82 -3.45 17.01 11.42
C ARG A 82 -2.62 17.07 10.15
N LYS A 83 -1.40 16.52 10.16
CA LYS A 83 -0.52 16.49 8.98
C LYS A 83 -1.16 15.68 7.86
N ALA A 84 -1.72 14.50 8.15
CA ALA A 84 -2.38 13.67 7.15
C ALA A 84 -3.55 14.39 6.46
N ILE A 85 -4.41 15.05 7.24
CA ILE A 85 -5.54 15.83 6.69
C ILE A 85 -5.04 17.01 5.85
N LEU A 86 -4.02 17.74 6.31
CA LEU A 86 -3.46 18.85 5.56
C LEU A 86 -2.79 18.40 4.27
N ALA A 87 -2.02 17.31 4.29
CA ALA A 87 -1.38 16.75 3.10
C ALA A 87 -2.43 16.27 2.07
N ASP A 88 -3.53 15.68 2.52
CA ASP A 88 -4.60 15.24 1.64
C ASP A 88 -5.39 16.41 1.02
N ARG A 89 -5.63 17.49 1.77
CA ARG A 89 -6.35 18.68 1.29
C ARG A 89 -5.50 19.59 0.42
N PHE A 90 -4.23 19.77 0.76
CA PHE A 90 -3.30 20.67 0.09
C PHE A 90 -2.29 19.86 -0.75
N ARG A 91 -2.82 19.11 -1.72
CA ARG A 91 -2.00 18.32 -2.66
C ARG A 91 -1.16 19.25 -3.54
N GLY A 92 0.07 18.84 -3.84
CA GLY A 92 0.98 19.57 -4.74
C GLY A 92 1.79 20.71 -4.10
N GLY A 93 1.64 20.97 -2.79
CA GLY A 93 2.43 21.98 -2.08
C GLY A 93 3.86 21.56 -1.68
N GLY A 94 4.18 20.27 -1.75
CA GLY A 94 5.53 19.77 -1.52
C GLY A 94 6.30 19.69 -2.82
N SER A 95 7.44 20.39 -2.92
CA SER A 95 8.39 20.15 -4.00
C SER A 95 8.86 18.69 -3.92
N THR A 96 8.85 17.98 -5.05
CA THR A 96 9.49 16.66 -5.15
C THR A 96 10.92 16.82 -4.68
N ASN A 97 11.32 16.10 -3.63
CA ASN A 97 12.71 16.12 -3.20
C ASN A 97 13.53 15.11 -4.03
N LYS A 98 14.86 15.27 -4.01
CA LYS A 98 15.80 14.40 -4.73
C LYS A 98 15.54 12.91 -4.48
N ALA A 99 15.30 12.50 -3.23
CA ALA A 99 15.10 11.10 -2.88
C ALA A 99 13.82 10.51 -3.50
N MET A 100 12.71 11.26 -3.46
CA MET A 100 11.46 10.86 -4.10
C MET A 100 11.61 10.74 -5.62
N PHE A 101 12.32 11.67 -6.24
CA PHE A 101 12.56 11.65 -7.68
C PHE A 101 13.37 10.42 -8.10
N ILE A 102 14.48 10.14 -7.41
CA ILE A 102 15.31 8.94 -7.65
C ILE A 102 14.47 7.68 -7.41
N GLY A 103 13.72 7.62 -6.32
CA GLY A 103 12.85 6.48 -6.00
C GLY A 103 11.85 6.17 -7.11
N ASN A 104 11.16 7.18 -7.63
CA ASN A 104 10.21 7.00 -8.74
C ASN A 104 10.88 6.41 -9.99
N ILE A 105 12.11 6.83 -10.31
CA ILE A 105 12.85 6.31 -11.46
C ILE A 105 13.26 4.86 -11.23
N VAL A 106 13.80 4.54 -10.05
CA VAL A 106 14.20 3.17 -9.68
C VAL A 106 13.00 2.23 -9.73
N HIS A 107 11.85 2.63 -9.17
CA HIS A 107 10.60 1.87 -9.24
C HIS A 107 10.19 1.62 -10.70
N ALA A 108 10.18 2.65 -11.54
CA ALA A 108 9.78 2.52 -12.94
C ALA A 108 10.71 1.57 -13.73
N LEU A 109 12.02 1.65 -13.51
CA LEU A 109 13.01 0.77 -14.13
C LEU A 109 12.87 -0.68 -13.64
N PHE A 110 12.67 -0.89 -12.35
CA PHE A 110 12.41 -2.22 -11.79
C PHE A 110 11.16 -2.84 -12.41
N GLN A 111 10.04 -2.10 -12.41
CA GLN A 111 8.76 -2.54 -12.98
C GLN A 111 8.83 -2.84 -14.48
N TYR A 112 9.72 -2.15 -15.18
CA TYR A 112 9.98 -2.41 -16.59
C TYR A 112 10.83 -3.67 -16.79
N ALA A 113 11.90 -3.81 -16.01
CA ALA A 113 12.82 -4.94 -16.07
C ALA A 113 12.14 -6.28 -15.78
N VAL A 114 11.25 -6.30 -14.78
CA VAL A 114 10.60 -7.54 -14.36
C VAL A 114 9.50 -8.03 -15.31
N ARG A 115 9.05 -7.18 -16.23
CA ARG A 115 8.08 -7.52 -17.29
C ARG A 115 8.74 -8.07 -18.55
N LEU A 116 10.07 -8.13 -18.60
CA LEU A 116 10.78 -8.69 -19.74
C LEU A 116 10.46 -10.19 -19.88
N ASP A 117 10.21 -10.62 -21.11
CA ASP A 117 9.97 -12.02 -21.44
C ASP A 117 11.09 -12.58 -22.33
N GLU A 118 11.02 -13.87 -22.68
CA GLU A 118 12.00 -14.51 -23.57
C GLU A 118 12.08 -13.83 -24.95
N ARG A 119 10.99 -13.21 -25.41
CA ARG A 119 10.91 -12.56 -26.73
C ARG A 119 11.69 -11.26 -26.77
N SER A 120 11.91 -10.63 -25.62
CA SER A 120 12.72 -9.42 -25.53
C SER A 120 14.17 -9.65 -25.99
N GLY A 121 14.70 -10.87 -25.88
CA GLY A 121 16.10 -11.20 -26.19
C GLY A 121 17.12 -10.40 -25.40
N ALA A 122 16.69 -9.61 -24.41
CA ALA A 122 17.50 -8.66 -23.69
C ALA A 122 18.26 -9.37 -22.57
N LYS A 123 19.59 -9.20 -22.55
CA LYS A 123 20.40 -9.61 -21.40
C LYS A 123 20.32 -8.49 -20.35
N LEU A 124 19.54 -8.73 -19.30
CA LEU A 124 19.40 -7.78 -18.20
C LEU A 124 20.78 -7.49 -17.56
N SER A 125 21.14 -6.21 -17.54
CA SER A 125 22.36 -5.68 -16.89
C SER A 125 22.11 -4.26 -16.41
N ALA A 126 22.96 -3.75 -15.52
CA ALA A 126 22.83 -2.37 -15.04
C ALA A 126 23.05 -1.37 -16.18
N GLU A 127 23.98 -1.65 -17.09
CA GLU A 127 24.20 -0.86 -18.31
C GLU A 127 22.98 -0.87 -19.23
N TRP A 128 22.32 -2.02 -19.37
CA TRP A 128 21.09 -2.11 -20.15
C TRP A 128 19.99 -1.25 -19.53
N LEU A 129 19.75 -1.33 -18.22
CA LEU A 129 18.78 -0.47 -17.53
C LEU A 129 19.10 1.02 -17.64
N LEU A 130 20.38 1.37 -17.60
CA LEU A 130 20.82 2.75 -17.77
C LEU A 130 20.53 3.26 -19.19
N ASN A 131 20.70 2.42 -20.21
CA ASN A 131 20.32 2.75 -21.59
C ASN A 131 18.80 2.89 -21.74
N GLU A 132 18.02 2.00 -21.12
CA GLU A 132 16.56 2.12 -21.10
C GLU A 132 16.12 3.41 -20.40
N TRP A 133 16.77 3.80 -19.29
CA TRP A 133 16.58 5.09 -18.65
C TRP A 133 16.81 6.25 -19.63
N ARG A 134 17.97 6.27 -20.32
CA ARG A 134 18.37 7.34 -21.22
C ARG A 134 17.41 7.55 -22.39
N GLU A 135 16.92 6.44 -22.95
CA GLU A 135 16.12 6.44 -24.17
C GLU A 135 14.62 6.56 -23.89
N LYS A 136 14.09 5.88 -22.87
CA LYS A 136 12.63 5.77 -22.65
C LYS A 136 12.10 6.65 -21.53
N PHE A 137 12.83 6.75 -20.42
CA PHE A 137 12.31 7.38 -19.21
C PHE A 137 12.74 8.83 -19.08
N ARG A 138 14.02 9.13 -19.34
CA ARG A 138 14.63 10.45 -19.19
C ARG A 138 13.90 11.57 -19.95
N PRO A 139 13.44 11.39 -21.21
CA PRO A 139 12.74 12.47 -21.92
C PRO A 139 11.53 13.02 -21.16
N ASN A 140 10.81 12.14 -20.45
CA ASN A 140 9.61 12.50 -19.68
C ASN A 140 9.93 13.11 -18.30
N GLN A 141 11.20 13.14 -17.89
CA GLN A 141 11.63 13.57 -16.56
C GLN A 141 12.47 14.86 -16.56
N LEU A 142 12.72 15.45 -17.74
CA LEU A 142 13.58 16.64 -17.87
C LEU A 142 13.11 17.82 -17.01
N GLN A 143 11.79 18.06 -16.94
CA GLN A 143 11.24 19.15 -16.13
C GLN A 143 11.59 19.00 -14.64
N GLN A 144 11.50 17.77 -14.10
CA GLN A 144 11.84 17.49 -12.70
C GLN A 144 13.35 17.65 -12.45
N MET A 145 14.18 17.21 -13.40
CA MET A 145 15.63 17.40 -13.32
C MET A 145 16.02 18.88 -13.26
N ILE A 146 15.38 19.72 -14.08
CA ILE A 146 15.59 21.18 -14.05
C ILE A 146 15.11 21.77 -12.73
N ALA A 147 13.91 21.39 -12.26
CA ALA A 147 13.36 21.87 -10.99
C ALA A 147 14.26 21.52 -9.78
N LEU A 148 14.96 20.39 -9.86
CA LEU A 148 15.90 19.91 -8.84
C LEU A 148 17.35 20.38 -9.06
N ASN A 149 17.61 21.15 -10.12
CA ASN A 149 18.96 21.55 -10.55
C ASN A 149 19.94 20.37 -10.61
N MET A 150 19.53 19.27 -11.25
CA MET A 150 20.30 18.03 -11.33
C MET A 150 20.73 17.73 -12.76
N SER A 151 22.02 17.48 -12.96
CA SER A 151 22.54 17.04 -14.26
C SER A 151 22.20 15.56 -14.53
N SER A 152 22.22 15.16 -15.80
CA SER A 152 22.08 13.74 -16.17
C SER A 152 23.17 12.88 -15.54
N SER A 153 24.43 13.34 -15.54
CA SER A 153 25.53 12.58 -14.95
C SER A 153 25.38 12.39 -13.44
N GLN A 154 24.95 13.42 -12.72
CA GLN A 154 24.68 13.32 -11.29
C GLN A 154 23.58 12.31 -11.00
N LEU A 155 22.47 12.36 -11.75
CA LEU A 155 21.37 11.42 -11.58
C LEU A 155 21.78 9.98 -11.90
N GLU A 156 22.49 9.76 -13.01
CA GLU A 156 22.96 8.43 -13.40
C GLU A 156 23.92 7.81 -12.37
N ASN A 157 24.79 8.63 -11.76
CA ASN A 157 25.64 8.19 -10.66
C ASN A 157 24.82 7.75 -9.45
N GLU A 158 23.77 8.50 -9.10
CA GLU A 158 22.86 8.15 -7.99
C GLU A 158 22.05 6.89 -8.28
N LEU A 159 21.68 6.64 -9.56
CA LEU A 159 20.95 5.44 -9.95
C LEU A 159 21.82 4.18 -9.91
N SER A 160 23.11 4.27 -10.22
CA SER A 160 24.01 3.13 -10.40
C SER A 160 23.90 2.04 -9.32
N VAL A 161 23.95 2.45 -8.05
CA VAL A 161 23.87 1.54 -6.88
C VAL A 161 22.55 0.76 -6.86
N TYR A 162 21.45 1.39 -7.27
CA TYR A 162 20.14 0.74 -7.32
C TYR A 162 19.99 -0.18 -8.52
N LEU A 163 20.61 0.14 -9.65
CA LEU A 163 20.55 -0.68 -10.86
C LEU A 163 21.25 -2.03 -10.65
N ASP A 164 22.42 -2.02 -10.01
CA ASP A 164 23.13 -3.26 -9.67
C ASP A 164 22.30 -4.15 -8.74
N SER A 165 21.73 -3.56 -7.69
CA SER A 165 20.84 -4.26 -6.75
C SER A 165 19.58 -4.81 -7.44
N THR A 166 19.00 -4.05 -8.36
CA THR A 166 17.83 -4.47 -9.14
C THR A 166 18.14 -5.69 -10.00
N VAL A 167 19.23 -5.64 -10.76
CA VAL A 167 19.65 -6.74 -11.64
C VAL A 167 19.95 -7.99 -10.83
N ASP A 168 20.65 -7.84 -9.72
CA ASP A 168 20.99 -8.93 -8.82
C ASP A 168 19.75 -9.57 -8.19
N TRP A 169 18.82 -8.76 -7.68
CA TRP A 169 17.56 -9.26 -7.12
C TRP A 169 16.74 -10.03 -8.16
N ILE A 170 16.58 -9.47 -9.36
CA ILE A 170 15.84 -10.11 -10.46
C ILE A 170 16.53 -11.42 -10.85
N GLY A 171 17.85 -11.40 -11.04
CA GLY A 171 18.62 -12.57 -11.45
C GLY A 171 18.59 -13.71 -10.43
N ARG A 172 18.49 -13.41 -9.13
CA ARG A 172 18.34 -14.41 -8.07
C ARG A 172 16.93 -14.98 -8.03
N TYR A 173 15.93 -14.11 -7.85
CA TYR A 173 14.62 -14.54 -7.36
C TYR A 173 13.57 -14.74 -8.44
N MET A 174 13.67 -14.05 -9.59
CA MET A 174 12.69 -14.21 -10.65
C MET A 174 12.82 -15.60 -11.32
N PRO A 175 11.71 -16.16 -11.85
CA PRO A 175 11.76 -17.37 -12.65
C PRO A 175 12.56 -17.16 -13.94
N LYS A 176 12.91 -18.27 -14.59
CA LYS A 176 13.43 -18.23 -15.96
C LYS A 176 12.41 -17.53 -16.88
N PRO A 177 12.87 -16.76 -17.88
CA PRO A 177 14.27 -16.60 -18.29
C PRO A 177 15.07 -15.57 -17.48
N LEU A 178 14.42 -14.74 -16.67
CA LEU A 178 15.06 -13.57 -16.04
C LEU A 178 16.02 -13.93 -14.91
N GLY A 179 15.69 -14.98 -14.15
CA GLY A 179 16.46 -15.37 -12.99
C GLY A 179 16.49 -16.87 -12.73
N ARG A 180 16.95 -17.21 -11.52
CA ARG A 180 17.21 -18.59 -11.09
C ARG A 180 16.13 -19.17 -10.16
N SER A 181 15.08 -18.41 -9.85
CA SER A 181 14.02 -18.79 -8.92
C SER A 181 14.57 -19.28 -7.56
N GLU A 182 15.57 -18.58 -7.04
CA GLU A 182 16.11 -18.83 -5.70
C GLU A 182 15.02 -18.67 -4.62
N SER A 183 15.18 -19.37 -3.50
CA SER A 183 14.23 -19.25 -2.38
C SER A 183 14.43 -17.92 -1.66
N LEU A 184 13.32 -17.25 -1.35
CA LEU A 184 13.27 -16.13 -0.42
C LEU A 184 13.63 -16.61 0.99
N GLU A 185 13.92 -15.67 1.90
CA GLU A 185 14.26 -15.97 3.30
C GLU A 185 13.18 -16.79 4.02
N CYS A 186 11.90 -16.59 3.67
CA CYS A 186 10.77 -17.36 4.18
C CYS A 186 10.65 -18.79 3.59
N GLY A 187 11.53 -19.15 2.64
CA GLY A 187 11.54 -20.45 1.96
C GLY A 187 10.61 -20.56 0.76
N SER A 188 9.81 -19.53 0.46
CA SER A 188 8.97 -19.45 -0.73
C SER A 188 9.78 -19.16 -2.00
N ARG A 189 9.23 -19.47 -3.17
CA ARG A 189 9.82 -19.14 -4.48
C ARG A 189 8.84 -18.36 -5.33
N ILE A 190 9.34 -17.36 -6.07
CA ILE A 190 8.51 -16.58 -7.00
C ILE A 190 8.26 -17.42 -8.26
N GLU A 191 6.99 -17.60 -8.62
CA GLU A 191 6.58 -18.28 -9.85
C GLU A 191 6.38 -17.31 -11.01
N GLN A 192 5.80 -16.15 -10.74
CA GLN A 192 5.54 -15.10 -11.74
C GLN A 192 5.14 -13.79 -11.05
N ILE A 193 5.16 -12.71 -11.81
CA ILE A 193 4.47 -11.47 -11.47
C ILE A 193 3.00 -11.61 -11.86
N ALA A 194 2.12 -11.36 -10.90
CA ALA A 194 0.68 -11.37 -11.11
C ALA A 194 0.19 -10.00 -11.62
N ASP A 195 0.63 -8.93 -10.98
CA ASP A 195 0.32 -7.56 -11.39
C ASP A 195 1.42 -6.59 -10.92
N ILE A 196 1.41 -5.38 -11.46
CA ILE A 196 2.30 -4.28 -11.10
C ILE A 196 1.43 -3.03 -10.98
N GLU A 197 1.64 -2.25 -9.92
CA GLU A 197 0.90 -1.02 -9.65
C GLU A 197 -0.62 -1.28 -9.50
N GLU A 198 -0.97 -2.40 -8.85
CA GLU A 198 -2.34 -2.87 -8.61
C GLU A 198 -3.08 -1.93 -7.66
N ASN A 199 -4.30 -1.53 -8.02
CA ASN A 199 -5.14 -0.67 -7.19
C ASN A 199 -6.15 -1.51 -6.40
N ILE A 200 -6.05 -1.47 -5.07
CA ILE A 200 -6.95 -2.22 -4.18
C ILE A 200 -7.87 -1.24 -3.46
N TRP A 201 -9.19 -1.41 -3.64
CA TRP A 201 -10.21 -0.59 -3.00
C TRP A 201 -11.12 -1.48 -2.15
N ASP A 202 -10.96 -1.40 -0.83
CA ASP A 202 -11.77 -2.15 0.11
C ASP A 202 -12.83 -1.27 0.77
N HIS A 203 -14.05 -1.35 0.22
CA HIS A 203 -15.23 -0.65 0.72
C HIS A 203 -15.79 -1.27 2.01
N LEU A 204 -15.32 -2.47 2.43
CA LEU A 204 -15.69 -3.06 3.71
C LEU A 204 -15.04 -2.33 4.87
N ILE A 205 -13.80 -1.90 4.70
CA ILE A 205 -13.01 -1.22 5.73
C ILE A 205 -12.69 0.24 5.41
N GLY A 206 -13.12 0.75 4.26
CA GLY A 206 -12.97 2.16 3.89
C GLY A 206 -11.55 2.55 3.51
N ILE A 207 -10.75 1.61 2.97
CA ILE A 207 -9.35 1.87 2.61
C ILE A 207 -9.12 1.69 1.12
N LYS A 208 -8.15 2.43 0.59
CA LYS A 208 -7.61 2.18 -0.75
C LYS A 208 -6.09 2.21 -0.74
N GLY A 209 -5.48 1.43 -1.62
CA GLY A 209 -4.03 1.35 -1.75
C GLY A 209 -3.61 1.11 -3.19
N LYS A 210 -2.31 1.23 -3.40
CA LYS A 210 -1.65 0.85 -4.63
C LYS A 210 -0.46 -0.02 -4.26
N VAL A 211 -0.44 -1.26 -4.75
CA VAL A 211 0.61 -2.24 -4.49
C VAL A 211 1.61 -2.17 -5.63
N ASP A 212 2.90 -1.98 -5.32
CA ASP A 212 3.92 -1.78 -6.34
C ASP A 212 4.07 -3.01 -7.25
N ALA A 213 4.05 -4.21 -6.66
CA ALA A 213 4.14 -5.48 -7.37
C ALA A 213 3.44 -6.61 -6.60
N SER A 214 2.56 -7.32 -7.29
CA SER A 214 1.85 -8.49 -6.77
C SER A 214 2.49 -9.75 -7.36
N LEU A 215 2.91 -10.68 -6.50
CA LEU A 215 3.71 -11.85 -6.88
C LEU A 215 2.96 -13.14 -6.60
N LYS A 216 3.00 -14.07 -7.55
CA LYS A 216 2.57 -15.45 -7.29
C LYS A 216 3.75 -16.22 -6.72
N VAL A 217 3.56 -16.79 -5.53
CA VAL A 217 4.62 -17.52 -4.83
C VAL A 217 4.24 -18.97 -4.55
N LYS A 218 5.23 -19.86 -4.66
CA LYS A 218 5.15 -21.25 -4.22
C LYS A 218 5.73 -21.37 -2.82
N THR A 219 4.87 -21.69 -1.86
CA THR A 219 5.27 -21.90 -0.45
C THR A 219 5.78 -23.33 -0.22
N ARG A 220 6.48 -23.57 0.89
CA ARG A 220 6.92 -24.91 1.29
C ARG A 220 5.76 -25.87 1.59
N SER A 221 4.59 -25.33 1.94
CA SER A 221 3.40 -26.09 2.33
C SER A 221 2.36 -26.16 1.21
N SER A 222 2.75 -26.37 -0.05
CA SER A 222 1.86 -26.64 -1.21
C SER A 222 0.63 -25.73 -1.40
N GLN A 223 0.52 -24.63 -0.67
CA GLN A 223 -0.52 -23.63 -0.81
C GLN A 223 0.06 -22.55 -1.70
N THR A 224 -0.46 -22.47 -2.92
CA THR A 224 -0.29 -21.30 -3.77
C THR A 224 -0.98 -20.14 -3.08
N LEU A 225 -0.21 -19.26 -2.46
CA LEU A 225 -0.72 -17.98 -1.97
C LEU A 225 -0.63 -17.00 -3.12
N ILE A 226 -1.79 -16.53 -3.56
CA ILE A 226 -1.90 -15.28 -4.30
C ILE A 226 -2.02 -14.23 -3.20
N GLU A 227 -0.90 -13.62 -2.82
CA GLU A 227 -0.95 -12.51 -1.88
C GLU A 227 -1.39 -11.25 -2.64
N PRO A 228 -2.47 -10.58 -2.20
CA PRO A 228 -2.84 -9.24 -2.67
C PRO A 228 -1.88 -8.17 -2.13
#